data_AF-A0A142CWC0-F1
#
_entry.id   AF-A0A142CWC0-F1
#
_cell.length_a   1.000
_cell.length_b   1.000
_cell.length_c   1.000
_cell.angle_alpha   90.00
_cell.angle_beta   90.00
_cell.angle_gamma   90.00
#
_symmetry.space_group_name_H-M   'P 1'
#
loop_
_entity.id
_entity.type
_entity.pdbx_description
1 polymer ?
#
loop_
_entity_poly.entity_id
_entity_poly.type
_entity_poly.pdbx_seq_one_letter_code
_entity_poly.pdbx_strand_id
1 'polypeptide(L)' 'MPTVIKRDPKKFLKELRIHYGDVWKMPSSQYLTSPDFVVVDPRTGKKTKVSFVSLDDGEVVGVVYDDIS' A
#
# COMPACT_ATOMS: atom_id res chain seq x y z
N MET A 1 6.84 8.76 -9.57
CA MET A 1 5.41 9.15 -9.44
C MET A 1 4.63 7.88 -9.10
N PRO A 2 3.74 7.90 -8.08
CA PRO A 2 2.98 6.72 -7.69
C PRO A 2 1.97 6.32 -8.77
N THR A 3 1.77 5.01 -8.94
CA THR A 3 0.70 4.48 -9.80
C THR A 3 -0.64 4.62 -9.08
N VAL A 4 -1.63 5.23 -9.75
CA VAL A 4 -2.97 5.39 -9.16
C VAL A 4 -3.86 4.22 -9.57
N ILE A 5 -4.40 3.51 -8.57
CA ILE A 5 -5.32 2.39 -8.77
C ILE A 5 -6.71 2.79 -8.27
N LYS A 6 -7.73 2.68 -9.12
CA LYS A 6 -9.13 2.93 -8.71
C LYS A 6 -9.79 1.62 -8.26
N ARG A 7 -9.78 1.35 -6.95
CA ARG A 7 -10.33 0.12 -6.36
C ARG A 7 -10.67 0.35 -4.89
N ASP A 8 -11.56 -0.50 -4.35
CA ASP A 8 -11.79 -0.59 -2.90
C ASP A 8 -10.46 -0.92 -2.18
N PRO A 9 -9.91 0.00 -1.35
CA PRO A 9 -8.63 -0.21 -0.69
C PRO A 9 -8.63 -1.40 0.25
N LYS A 10 -9.76 -1.70 0.91
CA LYS A 10 -9.85 -2.85 1.83
C LYS A 10 -9.73 -4.17 1.07
N LYS A 11 -10.39 -4.27 -0.09
CA LYS A 11 -10.27 -5.46 -0.95
C LYS A 11 -8.86 -5.60 -1.49
N PHE A 12 -8.27 -4.51 -1.96
CA PHE A 12 -6.90 -4.50 -2.47
C PHE A 12 -5.89 -4.98 -1.41
N LEU A 13 -5.93 -4.43 -0.20
CA LEU A 13 -5.04 -4.84 0.89
C LEU A 13 -5.28 -6.29 1.34
N LYS A 14 -6.53 -6.77 1.28
CA LYS A 14 -6.85 -8.17 1.58
C LYS A 14 -6.21 -9.12 0.56
N GLU A 15 -6.22 -8.76 -0.72
CA GLU A 15 -5.54 -9.53 -1.78
C GLU A 15 -4.02 -9.50 -1.57
N LEU A 16 -3.45 -8.34 -1.23
CA LEU A 16 -2.02 -8.28 -0.91
C LEU A 16 -1.65 -9.18 0.27
N ARG A 17 -2.47 -9.27 1.32
CA ARG A 17 -2.23 -10.20 2.44
C ARG A 17 -2.23 -11.68 2.07
N ILE A 18 -2.85 -12.05 0.95
CA ILE A 18 -2.85 -13.44 0.46
C ILE A 18 -1.53 -13.74 -0.26
N HIS A 19 -0.98 -12.75 -0.96
CA HIS A 19 0.24 -12.90 -1.76
C HIS A 19 1.53 -12.55 -1.00
N TYR A 20 1.44 -11.65 -0.02
CA TYR A 20 2.53 -11.16 0.79
C TYR A 20 2.24 -11.50 2.26
N GLY A 21 3.19 -12.16 2.92
CA GLY A 21 3.04 -12.63 4.30
C GLY A 21 2.90 -11.48 5.30
N ASP A 22 3.55 -10.35 5.04
CA ASP A 22 3.63 -9.22 5.94
C ASP A 22 2.99 -7.96 5.33
N VAL A 23 1.86 -7.54 5.89
CA VAL A 23 1.16 -6.30 5.46
C VAL A 23 0.85 -5.44 6.68
N TRP A 24 1.66 -4.41 6.87
CA TRP A 24 1.64 -3.52 8.03
C TRP A 24 1.00 -2.17 7.72
N LYS A 25 0.12 -1.71 8.62
CA LYS A 25 -0.34 -0.33 8.61
C LYS A 25 0.67 0.51 9.39
N MET A 26 1.36 1.43 8.74
CA MET A 26 2.37 2.29 9.38
C MET A 26 2.12 3.76 9.05
N PRO A 27 1.38 4.48 9.91
CA PRO A 27 1.15 5.90 9.74
C PRO A 27 2.47 6.67 9.70
N SER A 28 2.58 7.66 8.82
CA SER A 28 3.79 8.51 8.68
C SER A 28 5.10 7.74 8.41
N SER A 29 5.03 6.53 7.86
CA SER A 29 6.22 5.76 7.51
C SER A 29 7.02 6.43 6.40
N GLN A 30 8.34 6.44 6.53
CA GLN A 30 9.26 6.96 5.51
C GLN A 30 9.05 6.28 4.14
N TYR A 31 8.67 5.00 4.13
CA TYR A 31 8.37 4.23 2.92
C TYR A 31 7.20 4.81 2.12
N LEU A 32 6.30 5.57 2.78
CA LEU A 32 5.09 6.15 2.16
C LEU A 32 5.28 7.62 1.73
N THR A 33 6.49 8.15 1.87
CA THR A 33 6.86 9.48 1.35
C THR A 33 6.83 9.49 -0.18
N SER A 34 7.29 8.39 -0.79
CA SER A 34 7.20 8.14 -2.23
C SER A 34 6.56 6.77 -2.47
N PRO A 35 5.22 6.64 -2.38
CA PRO A 35 4.57 5.35 -2.47
C PRO A 35 4.63 4.77 -3.89
N ASP A 36 4.60 3.44 -3.98
CA ASP A 36 4.49 2.74 -5.27
C ASP A 36 3.08 2.92 -5.85
N PHE A 37 2.07 2.82 -4.97
CA PHE A 37 0.68 2.91 -5.35
C PHE A 37 -0.10 3.88 -4.48
N VAL A 38 -1.05 4.56 -5.10
CA VAL A 38 -2.15 5.25 -4.42
C VAL A 38 -3.45 4.60 -4.84
N VAL A 39 -4.05 3.85 -3.91
CA VAL A 39 -5.32 3.18 -4.13
C VAL A 39 -6.44 4.14 -3.74
N VAL A 40 -7.33 4.43 -4.68
CA VAL A 40 -8.44 5.36 -4.50
C VAL A 40 -9.74 4.58 -4.57
N ASP A 41 -10.52 4.65 -3.50
CA ASP A 41 -11.88 4.13 -3.48
C ASP A 41 -12.74 4.96 -4.45
N PRO A 42 -13.27 4.37 -5.54
CA PRO A 42 -14.09 5.11 -6.50
C PRO A 42 -15.45 5.55 -5.93
N ARG A 43 -15.91 4.98 -4.81
CA ARG A 43 -17.19 5.31 -4.18
C ARG A 43 -17.08 6.46 -3.19
N THR A 44 -16.01 6.45 -2.39
CA THR A 44 -15.84 7.41 -1.27
C THR A 44 -14.76 8.46 -1.55
N GLY A 45 -13.91 8.24 -2.56
CA GLY A 45 -12.74 9.07 -2.83
C GLY A 45 -11.59 8.85 -1.84
N LYS A 46 -11.75 8.00 -0.82
CA LYS A 46 -10.72 7.70 0.17
C LYS A 46 -9.47 7.16 -0.50
N LYS A 47 -8.30 7.65 -0.09
CA LYS A 47 -7.02 7.26 -0.66
C LYS A 47 -6.20 6.47 0.36
N THR A 48 -5.49 5.46 -0.11
CA THR A 48 -4.56 4.66 0.68
C THR A 48 -3.24 4.62 -0.08
N LYS A 49 -2.16 5.06 0.58
CA LYS A 49 -0.80 4.91 0.07
C LYS A 49 -0.33 3.49 0.36
N VAL A 50 0.34 2.89 -0.59
CA VAL A 50 0.90 1.54 -0.46
C VAL A 50 2.32 1.55 -1.03
N SER A 51 3.25 0.98 -0.27
CA SER A 51 4.63 0.76 -0.68
C SER A 51 5.03 -0.68 -0.43
N PHE A 52 5.81 -1.23 -1.34
CA PHE A 52 6.47 -2.51 -1.18
C PHE A 52 7.86 -2.28 -0.57
N VAL A 53 8.19 -3.05 0.46
CA VAL A 53 9.47 -2.97 1.16
C VAL A 53 10.22 -4.28 0.94
N SER A 54 11.42 -4.16 0.39
CA SER A 54 12.35 -5.26 0.21
C SER A 54 13.38 -5.29 1.33
N LEU A 55 13.89 -6.47 1.65
CA LEU A 55 15.17 -6.58 2.39
C LEU A 55 16.34 -6.36 1.42
N ASP A 56 17.54 -6.18 1.96
CA ASP A 56 18.78 -5.89 1.20
C ASP A 56 19.16 -6.99 0.18
N ASP A 57 18.50 -8.14 0.21
CA ASP A 57 18.63 -9.24 -0.76
C ASP A 57 17.74 -9.08 -2.00
N GLY A 58 16.88 -8.05 -2.04
CA GLY A 58 16.01 -7.75 -3.17
C GLY A 58 14.68 -8.50 -3.16
N GLU A 59 14.41 -9.37 -2.18
CA GLU A 59 13.09 -9.99 -2.01
C GLU A 59 12.13 -9.01 -1.34
N VAL A 60 10.93 -8.88 -1.92
CA VAL A 60 9.86 -8.05 -1.36
C VAL A 60 9.28 -8.76 -0.15
N VAL A 61 9.63 -8.27 1.04
CA VAL A 61 9.30 -8.94 2.30
C VAL A 61 7.98 -8.44 2.87
N GLY A 62 7.60 -7.19 2.60
CA GLY A 62 6.36 -6.67 3.15
C GLY A 62 5.71 -5.54 2.36
N VAL A 63 4.46 -5.30 2.72
CA VAL A 63 3.66 -4.19 2.21
C VAL A 63 3.39 -3.24 3.37
N VAL A 64 3.76 -1.99 3.19
CA VAL A 64 3.44 -0.91 4.12
C VAL A 64 2.32 -0.08 3.52
N TYR A 65 1.31 0.26 4.32
CA TYR A 65 0.24 1.14 3.87
C TYR A 65 -0.20 2.14 4.93
N ASP A 66 -0.78 3.25 4.46
CA ASP A 66 -1.46 4.22 5.31
C ASP A 66 -2.64 4.86 4.58
N ASP A 67 -3.68 5.19 5.34
CA ASP A 67 -4.84 5.88 4.82
C ASP A 67 -4.59 7.39 4.83
N ILE A 68 -4.78 8.04 3.69
CA ILE A 68 -4.83 9.50 3.62
C ILE A 68 -6.28 9.89 3.93
N SER A 69 -6.48 10.52 5.08
CA SER A 69 -7.78 11.09 5.44
C SER A 69 -8.08 12.36 4.66
#